data_AF-A0A1C5V766-F1
#
_entry.id   AF-A0A1C5V766-F1
#
_cell.length_a   1.000
_cell.length_b   1.000
_cell.length_c   1.000
_cell.angle_alpha   90.00
_cell.angle_beta   90.00
_cell.angle_gamma   90.00
#
_symmetry.space_group_name_H-M   'P 1'
#
loop_
_entity.id
_entity.type
_entity.pdbx_description
1 polymer ?
#
loop_
_entity_poly.entity_id
_entity_poly.type
_entity_poly.pdbx_seq_one_letter_code
_entity_poly.pdbx_strand_id
1 'polypeptide(L)'
;MKINEVEAAVGVTKKNIRFYEEEGLITPSREPGNGYRSYSQADVERLRRIKLLRKLDVPLAEIREMLEGQKTLAEGMAQQLERLSTRRKDLDEAIGFCTVLEKASGNLEELDVEQTLARLAAREEQGVTFVNIERTDRKGERIRGACIGAALFVALMAFVIATMAWAFYSDPQEAPPLPLLIVLFGIPVGCIVGTLKVLLERIEEIGKGEEDAYRNY
;
A
#
# COMPACT_ATOMS: atom_id res chain seq x y z
N MET A 1 -5.53 12.39 27.01
CA MET A 1 -4.35 11.51 26.89
C MET A 1 -3.53 11.92 25.68
N LYS A 2 -2.20 11.88 25.77
CA LYS A 2 -1.30 12.12 24.62
C LYS A 2 -1.17 10.85 23.78
N ILE A 3 -0.74 10.99 22.53
CA ILE A 3 -0.66 9.86 21.58
C ILE A 3 0.23 8.70 22.08
N ASN A 4 1.30 9.00 22.84
CA ASN A 4 2.19 7.98 23.42
C ASN A 4 1.47 7.12 24.47
N GLU A 5 0.62 7.75 25.29
CA GLU A 5 -0.16 7.06 26.33
C GLU A 5 -1.24 6.19 25.68
N VAL A 6 -1.87 6.70 24.60
CA VAL A 6 -2.88 5.95 23.84
C VAL A 6 -2.25 4.74 23.14
N GLU A 7 -1.08 4.90 22.53
CA GLU A 7 -0.34 3.79 21.93
C GLU A 7 -0.05 2.70 22.95
N ALA A 8 0.43 3.06 24.15
CA ALA A 8 0.66 2.10 25.23
C ALA A 8 -0.65 1.44 25.72
N ALA A 9 -1.75 2.19 25.80
CA ALA A 9 -3.02 1.73 26.34
C ALA A 9 -3.84 0.84 25.38
N VAL A 10 -3.74 1.09 24.07
CA VAL A 10 -4.47 0.33 23.03
C VAL A 10 -3.56 -0.71 22.36
N GLY A 11 -2.24 -0.48 22.36
CA GLY A 11 -1.27 -1.27 21.60
C GLY A 11 -1.49 -1.10 20.09
N VAL A 12 -1.73 0.14 19.65
CA VAL A 12 -1.83 0.54 18.24
C VAL A 12 -0.77 1.61 18.01
N THR A 13 0.03 1.45 16.96
CA THR A 13 1.15 2.38 16.69
C THR A 13 0.65 3.80 16.49
N LYS A 14 1.48 4.81 16.83
CA LYS A 14 1.16 6.23 16.55
C LYS A 14 0.82 6.47 15.08
N LYS A 15 1.47 5.76 14.16
CA LYS A 15 1.21 5.81 12.71
C LYS A 15 -0.24 5.40 12.42
N ASN A 16 -0.68 4.25 12.96
CA ASN A 16 -2.05 3.76 12.76
C ASN A 16 -3.09 4.64 13.45
N ILE A 17 -2.79 5.20 14.63
CA ILE A 17 -3.69 6.15 15.30
C ILE A 17 -3.92 7.40 14.44
N ARG A 18 -2.86 7.96 13.85
CA ARG A 18 -2.97 9.11 12.92
C ARG A 18 -3.72 8.74 11.65
N PHE A 19 -3.45 7.56 11.11
CA PHE A 19 -4.17 7.06 9.95
C PHE A 19 -5.68 6.92 10.23
N TYR A 20 -6.09 6.41 11.40
CA TYR A 20 -7.51 6.36 11.76
C TYR A 20 -8.13 7.74 11.97
N GLU A 21 -7.36 8.74 12.41
CA GLU A 21 -7.79 10.14 12.45
C GLU A 21 -7.97 10.71 11.04
N GLU A 22 -7.03 10.46 10.12
CA GLU A 22 -7.10 10.87 8.70
C GLU A 22 -8.30 10.23 7.99
N GLU A 23 -8.61 8.97 8.31
CA GLU A 23 -9.79 8.25 7.84
C GLU A 23 -11.09 8.65 8.57
N GLY A 24 -11.04 9.64 9.48
CA GLY A 24 -12.22 10.15 10.20
C GLY A 24 -12.85 9.15 11.18
N LEU A 25 -12.15 8.06 11.52
CA LEU A 25 -12.65 7.06 12.46
C LEU A 25 -12.57 7.54 13.91
N ILE A 26 -11.68 8.48 14.21
CA ILE A 26 -11.57 9.18 15.49
C ILE A 26 -11.32 10.66 15.27
N THR A 27 -11.79 11.50 16.20
CA THR A 27 -11.63 12.96 16.11
C THR A 27 -11.16 13.48 17.46
N PRO A 28 -9.87 13.31 17.81
CA PRO A 28 -9.35 13.78 19.08
C PRO A 28 -9.41 15.30 19.15
N SER A 29 -9.72 15.81 20.34
CA SER A 29 -9.67 17.25 20.62
C SER A 29 -8.23 17.79 20.54
N ARG A 30 -8.08 19.11 20.42
CA ARG A 30 -6.78 19.78 20.52
C ARG A 30 -6.74 20.60 21.79
N GLU A 31 -5.63 20.53 22.50
CA GLU A 31 -5.40 21.30 23.71
C GLU A 31 -5.40 22.80 23.42
N PRO A 32 -6.14 23.61 24.21
CA PRO A 32 -6.09 25.06 24.10
C PRO A 32 -4.66 25.58 24.34
N GLY A 33 -4.15 26.43 23.44
CA GLY A 33 -2.87 27.12 23.58
C GLY A 33 -1.70 26.51 22.82
N ASN A 34 -1.55 25.18 22.82
CA ASN A 34 -0.43 24.50 22.15
C ASN A 34 -0.83 23.71 20.89
N GLY A 35 -2.13 23.48 20.66
CA GLY A 35 -2.66 22.79 19.49
C GLY A 35 -2.34 21.29 19.41
N TYR A 36 -1.75 20.70 20.45
CA TYR A 36 -1.44 19.27 20.51
C TYR A 36 -2.72 18.44 20.64
N ARG A 37 -2.69 17.24 20.05
CA ARG A 37 -3.78 16.27 20.13
C ARG A 37 -3.97 15.78 21.58
N SER A 38 -5.22 15.76 22.00
CA SER A 38 -5.68 15.19 23.26
C SER A 38 -6.81 14.21 22.99
N TYR A 39 -6.52 12.94 23.25
CA TYR A 39 -7.45 11.82 23.07
C TYR A 39 -8.26 11.63 24.35
N SER A 40 -9.57 11.53 24.19
CA SER A 40 -10.52 11.22 25.25
C SER A 40 -10.55 9.72 25.54
N GLN A 41 -11.17 9.34 26.67
CA GLN A 41 -11.40 7.92 26.96
C GLN A 41 -12.32 7.26 25.92
N ALA A 42 -13.24 8.02 25.32
CA ALA A 42 -14.10 7.54 24.24
C ALA A 42 -13.29 7.23 22.97
N ASP A 43 -12.29 8.05 22.63
CA ASP A 43 -11.38 7.78 21.51
C ASP A 43 -10.58 6.50 21.74
N VAL A 44 -10.07 6.31 22.96
CA VAL A 44 -9.34 5.09 23.35
C VAL A 44 -10.22 3.85 23.19
N GLU A 45 -11.47 3.91 23.66
CA GLU A 45 -12.40 2.79 23.54
C GLU A 45 -12.78 2.52 22.07
N ARG A 46 -12.96 3.58 21.27
CA ARG A 46 -13.20 3.47 19.83
C ARG A 46 -12.02 2.81 19.11
N LEU A 47 -10.79 3.19 19.46
CA LEU A 47 -9.56 2.57 18.95
C LEU A 47 -9.46 1.08 19.32
N ARG A 48 -9.88 0.67 20.53
CA ARG A 48 -9.92 -0.75 20.92
C ARG A 48 -10.88 -1.54 20.05
N ARG A 49 -12.07 -1.00 19.77
CA ARG A 49 -13.06 -1.64 18.88
C ARG A 49 -12.53 -1.76 17.46
N ILE A 50 -11.91 -0.70 16.93
CA ILE A 50 -11.26 -0.73 15.61
C ILE A 50 -10.19 -1.83 15.59
N LYS A 51 -9.31 -1.89 16.58
CA LYS A 51 -8.27 -2.93 16.69
C LYS A 51 -8.86 -4.34 16.69
N LEU A 52 -9.90 -4.58 17.48
CA LEU A 52 -10.57 -5.88 17.55
C LEU A 52 -11.10 -6.31 16.17
N LEU A 53 -11.89 -5.44 15.53
CA LEU A 53 -12.53 -5.75 14.24
C LEU A 53 -11.49 -5.90 13.13
N ARG A 54 -10.42 -5.10 13.16
CA ARG A 54 -9.32 -5.24 12.21
C ARG A 54 -8.53 -6.53 12.38
N LYS A 55 -8.38 -7.06 13.61
CA LYS A 55 -7.81 -8.41 13.82
C LYS A 55 -8.67 -9.52 13.22
N LEU A 56 -9.96 -9.27 13.00
CA LEU A 56 -10.90 -10.18 12.33
C LEU A 56 -10.99 -9.92 10.81
N ASP A 57 -10.04 -9.15 10.25
CA ASP A 57 -9.98 -8.78 8.84
C ASP A 57 -11.23 -8.00 8.33
N VAL A 58 -11.94 -7.33 9.23
CA VAL A 58 -13.09 -6.47 8.84
C VAL A 58 -12.56 -5.21 8.14
N PRO A 59 -13.04 -4.83 6.95
CA PRO A 59 -12.63 -3.61 6.27
C PRO A 59 -12.96 -2.34 7.06
N LEU A 60 -12.12 -1.30 6.94
CA LEU A 60 -12.32 -0.03 7.66
C LEU A 60 -13.63 0.67 7.28
N ALA A 61 -14.09 0.53 6.04
CA ALA A 61 -15.36 1.07 5.59
C ALA A 61 -16.54 0.50 6.41
N GLU A 62 -16.58 -0.81 6.62
CA GLU A 62 -17.63 -1.46 7.42
C GLU A 62 -17.48 -1.13 8.91
N ILE A 63 -16.25 -0.99 9.40
CA ILE A 63 -16.01 -0.51 10.76
C ILE A 63 -16.57 0.90 10.94
N ARG A 64 -16.40 1.78 9.95
CA ARG A 64 -16.99 3.12 9.93
C ARG A 64 -18.52 3.05 10.02
N GLU A 65 -19.16 2.28 9.14
CA GLU A 65 -20.62 2.08 9.13
C GLU A 65 -21.14 1.60 10.49
N MET A 66 -20.43 0.64 11.11
CA MET A 66 -20.79 0.14 12.45
C MET A 66 -20.60 1.18 13.55
N LEU A 67 -19.54 1.98 13.45
CA LEU A 67 -19.24 3.03 14.42
C LEU A 67 -20.13 4.28 14.27
N GLU A 68 -20.74 4.47 13.10
CA GLU A 68 -21.72 5.51 12.79
C GLU A 68 -23.17 5.04 13.04
N GLY A 69 -23.37 3.76 13.37
CA GLY A 69 -24.69 3.18 13.62
C GLY A 69 -25.50 2.91 12.36
N GLN A 70 -24.89 3.00 11.17
CA GLN A 70 -25.50 2.65 9.88
C GLN A 70 -25.64 1.14 9.71
N LYS A 71 -24.76 0.38 10.38
CA LYS A 71 -24.74 -1.08 10.38
C LYS A 71 -24.61 -1.60 11.79
N THR A 72 -25.29 -2.69 12.12
CA THR A 72 -25.13 -3.35 13.41
C THR A 72 -23.89 -4.24 13.43
N LEU A 73 -23.37 -4.53 14.63
CA LEU A 73 -22.29 -5.51 14.78
C LEU A 73 -22.67 -6.88 14.21
N ALA A 74 -23.93 -7.30 14.41
CA ALA A 74 -24.41 -8.60 13.94
C ALA A 74 -24.38 -8.69 12.41
N GLU A 75 -24.82 -7.64 11.70
CA GLU A 75 -24.77 -7.59 10.23
C GLU A 75 -23.32 -7.58 9.72
N GLY A 76 -22.44 -6.81 10.35
CA GLY A 76 -21.00 -6.81 10.01
C GLY A 76 -20.35 -8.18 10.20
N MET A 77 -20.64 -8.86 11.30
CA MET A 77 -20.11 -10.19 11.58
C MET A 77 -20.71 -11.26 10.68
N ALA A 78 -22.00 -11.17 10.33
CA ALA A 78 -22.61 -12.10 9.37
C ALA A 78 -21.91 -12.02 8.00
N GLN A 79 -21.66 -10.81 7.50
CA GLN A 79 -20.94 -10.62 6.24
C GLN A 79 -19.48 -11.10 6.33
N GLN A 80 -18.80 -10.86 7.44
CA GLN A 80 -17.43 -11.39 7.58
C GLN A 80 -17.40 -12.92 7.70
N LEU A 81 -18.36 -13.52 8.40
CA LEU A 81 -18.47 -14.98 8.46
C LEU A 81 -18.67 -15.57 7.07
N GLU A 82 -19.48 -14.95 6.22
CA GLU A 82 -19.66 -15.37 4.83
C GLU A 82 -18.32 -15.32 4.07
N ARG A 83 -17.59 -14.20 4.12
CA ARG A 83 -16.27 -14.06 3.47
C ARG A 83 -15.25 -15.07 3.96
N LEU A 84 -15.14 -15.24 5.28
CA LEU A 84 -14.24 -16.22 5.88
C LEU A 84 -14.63 -17.64 5.50
N SER A 85 -15.93 -17.94 5.40
CA SER A 85 -16.41 -19.26 4.99
C SER A 85 -16.08 -19.57 3.53
N THR A 86 -16.19 -18.58 2.63
CA THR A 86 -15.78 -18.70 1.23
C THR A 86 -14.28 -18.90 1.14
N ARG A 87 -13.50 -18.05 1.82
CA ARG A 87 -12.03 -18.18 1.84
C ARG A 87 -11.57 -19.52 2.42
N ARG A 88 -12.26 -20.06 3.41
CA ARG A 88 -12.00 -21.41 3.94
C ARG A 88 -12.23 -22.47 2.87
N LYS A 89 -13.34 -22.42 2.14
CA LYS A 89 -13.61 -23.37 1.03
C LYS A 89 -12.53 -23.29 -0.04
N ASP A 90 -12.13 -22.08 -0.43
CA ASP A 90 -11.06 -21.87 -1.42
C ASP A 90 -9.73 -22.47 -0.96
N LEU A 91 -9.38 -22.24 0.32
CA LEU A 91 -8.19 -22.82 0.94
C LEU A 91 -8.26 -24.35 1.03
N ASP A 92 -9.41 -24.90 1.40
CA ASP A 92 -9.61 -26.36 1.49
C ASP A 92 -9.42 -27.03 0.12
N GLU A 93 -9.94 -26.42 -0.95
CA GLU A 93 -9.74 -26.91 -2.32
C GLU A 93 -8.26 -26.81 -2.72
N ALA A 94 -7.59 -25.68 -2.46
CA ALA A 94 -6.16 -25.52 -2.73
C ALA A 94 -5.30 -26.54 -1.96
N ILE A 95 -5.60 -26.78 -0.68
CA ILE A 95 -4.96 -27.83 0.13
C ILE A 95 -5.20 -29.20 -0.50
N GLY A 96 -6.41 -29.46 -0.99
CA GLY A 96 -6.75 -30.68 -1.73
C GLY A 96 -5.85 -30.89 -2.94
N PHE A 97 -5.65 -29.87 -3.77
CA PHE A 97 -4.72 -29.92 -4.91
C PHE A 97 -3.28 -30.16 -4.46
N CYS A 98 -2.78 -29.42 -3.47
CA CYS A 98 -1.44 -29.62 -2.92
C CYS A 98 -1.24 -31.04 -2.41
N THR A 99 -2.25 -31.63 -1.74
CA THR A 99 -2.20 -33.00 -1.21
C THR A 99 -2.15 -34.04 -2.33
N VAL A 100 -2.86 -33.80 -3.45
CA VAL A 100 -2.81 -34.68 -4.62
C VAL A 100 -1.43 -34.63 -5.27
N LEU A 101 -0.88 -33.42 -5.44
CA LEU A 101 0.43 -33.20 -6.04
C LEU A 101 1.56 -33.75 -5.14
N GLU A 102 1.46 -33.60 -3.82
CA GLU A 102 2.42 -34.16 -2.87
C GLU A 102 2.50 -35.69 -2.98
N LYS A 103 1.37 -36.35 -3.23
CA LYS A 103 1.29 -37.82 -3.39
C LYS A 103 1.70 -38.30 -4.78
N ALA A 104 1.71 -37.42 -5.77
CA ALA A 104 2.23 -37.71 -7.09
C ALA A 104 3.77 -37.62 -7.02
N SER A 105 4.43 -38.73 -6.66
CA SER A 105 5.87 -38.83 -6.36
C SER A 105 6.82 -38.64 -7.57
N GLY A 106 6.50 -37.75 -8.52
CA GLY A 106 7.31 -37.46 -9.71
C GLY A 106 8.05 -36.13 -9.64
N ASN A 107 9.02 -35.94 -10.54
CA ASN A 107 9.66 -34.63 -10.73
C ASN A 107 8.67 -33.64 -11.39
N LEU A 108 8.90 -32.33 -11.26
CA LEU A 108 8.02 -31.30 -11.84
C LEU A 108 7.84 -31.46 -13.36
N GLU A 109 8.85 -31.99 -14.05
CA GLU A 109 8.86 -32.25 -15.50
C GLU A 109 7.92 -33.40 -15.92
N GLU A 110 7.55 -34.26 -14.97
CA GLU A 110 6.65 -35.41 -15.18
C GLU A 110 5.20 -35.06 -14.81
N LEU A 111 4.96 -33.86 -14.29
CA LEU A 111 3.63 -33.40 -13.93
C LEU A 111 2.82 -33.13 -15.21
N ASP A 112 1.64 -33.75 -15.31
CA ASP A 112 0.66 -33.38 -16.33
C ASP A 112 0.04 -32.02 -15.99
N VAL A 113 0.71 -30.98 -16.48
CA VAL A 113 0.32 -29.58 -16.25
C VAL A 113 -1.02 -29.29 -16.90
N GLU A 114 -1.29 -29.82 -18.10
CA GLU A 114 -2.56 -29.58 -18.81
C GLU A 114 -3.74 -30.16 -18.03
N GLN A 115 -3.63 -31.41 -17.57
CA GLN A 115 -4.67 -32.03 -16.75
C GLN A 115 -4.85 -31.32 -15.41
N THR A 116 -3.75 -30.88 -14.78
CA THR A 116 -3.82 -30.17 -13.49
C THR A 116 -4.48 -28.81 -13.63
N LEU A 117 -4.12 -28.04 -14.66
CA LEU A 117 -4.74 -26.76 -14.98
C LEU A 117 -6.22 -26.92 -15.37
N ALA A 118 -6.57 -27.95 -16.14
CA ALA A 118 -7.96 -28.24 -16.48
C ALA A 118 -8.82 -28.55 -15.23
N ARG A 119 -8.25 -29.28 -14.26
CA ARG A 119 -8.93 -29.55 -12.98
C ARG A 119 -9.09 -28.30 -12.12
N LEU A 120 -8.10 -27.40 -12.13
CA LEU A 120 -8.21 -26.10 -11.46
C LEU A 120 -9.31 -25.25 -12.11
N ALA A 121 -9.29 -25.10 -13.44
CA ALA A 121 -10.30 -24.36 -14.18
C ALA A 121 -11.73 -24.89 -13.93
N ALA A 122 -11.91 -26.21 -13.91
CA ALA A 122 -13.21 -26.82 -13.61
C ALA A 122 -13.72 -26.50 -12.19
N ARG A 123 -12.82 -26.28 -11.22
CA ARG A 123 -13.19 -25.83 -9.88
C ARG A 123 -13.45 -24.33 -9.82
N GLU A 124 -12.75 -23.53 -10.62
CA GLU A 124 -13.05 -22.10 -10.78
C GLU A 124 -14.45 -21.86 -11.35
N GLU A 125 -14.86 -22.66 -12.33
CA GLU A 125 -16.23 -22.64 -12.86
C GLU A 125 -17.29 -22.98 -11.80
N GLN A 126 -16.93 -23.75 -10.76
CA GLN A 126 -17.80 -24.08 -9.63
C GLN A 126 -17.80 -23.00 -8.54
N GLY A 127 -17.11 -21.88 -8.75
CA GLY A 127 -17.08 -20.74 -7.85
C GLY A 127 -15.95 -20.77 -6.82
N VAL A 128 -14.98 -21.68 -6.95
CA VAL A 128 -13.75 -21.67 -6.15
C VAL A 128 -12.83 -20.60 -6.69
N THR A 129 -12.32 -19.72 -5.84
CA THR A 129 -11.37 -18.69 -6.27
C THR A 129 -9.94 -19.13 -5.95
N PHE A 130 -9.16 -19.53 -6.95
CA PHE A 130 -7.71 -19.64 -6.79
C PHE A 130 -7.03 -18.27 -6.91
N VAL A 131 -5.75 -18.21 -6.54
CA VAL A 131 -4.98 -16.96 -6.62
C VAL A 131 -4.94 -16.49 -8.06
N ASN A 132 -5.58 -15.35 -8.34
CA ASN A 132 -5.55 -14.74 -9.67
C ASN A 132 -4.18 -14.11 -9.92
N ILE A 133 -3.40 -14.73 -10.81
CA ILE A 133 -2.02 -14.34 -11.13
C ILE A 133 -1.96 -13.02 -11.93
N GLU A 134 -3.01 -12.66 -12.69
CA GLU A 134 -3.05 -11.38 -13.44
C GLU A 134 -3.03 -10.15 -12.52
N ARG A 135 -3.51 -10.27 -11.28
CA ARG A 135 -3.43 -9.18 -10.29
C ARG A 135 -2.01 -8.96 -9.78
N THR A 136 -1.20 -10.01 -9.72
CA THR A 136 0.18 -9.96 -9.23
C THR A 136 1.11 -9.27 -10.24
N ASP A 137 0.77 -9.33 -11.54
CA ASP A 137 1.54 -8.69 -12.63
C ASP A 137 1.28 -7.18 -12.80
N ARG A 138 0.14 -6.65 -12.31
CA ARG A 138 -0.10 -5.19 -12.28
C ARG A 138 0.89 -4.42 -11.40
N LYS A 139 1.65 -5.10 -10.53
CA LYS A 139 2.77 -4.53 -9.78
C LYS A 139 3.84 -4.01 -10.73
N GLY A 140 4.15 -4.79 -11.77
CA GLY A 140 5.06 -4.40 -12.85
C GLY A 140 4.52 -3.22 -13.65
N GLU A 141 3.23 -3.21 -14.00
CA GLU A 141 2.63 -2.14 -14.81
C GLU A 141 2.56 -0.78 -14.08
N ARG A 142 2.23 -0.76 -12.78
CA ARG A 142 2.23 0.49 -11.98
C ARG A 142 3.63 1.06 -11.80
N ILE A 143 4.62 0.19 -11.58
CA ILE A 143 6.03 0.60 -11.50
C ILE A 143 6.52 1.09 -12.86
N ARG A 144 6.18 0.39 -13.97
CA ARG A 144 6.51 0.81 -15.33
C ARG A 144 5.96 2.20 -15.63
N GLY A 145 4.69 2.48 -15.31
CA GLY A 145 4.11 3.82 -15.51
C GLY A 145 4.85 4.94 -14.75
N ALA A 146 5.21 4.69 -13.48
CA ALA A 146 5.98 5.64 -12.67
C ALA A 146 7.42 5.82 -13.21
N CYS A 147 8.07 4.74 -13.62
CA CYS A 147 9.40 4.76 -14.21
C CYS A 147 9.44 5.49 -15.55
N ILE A 148 8.45 5.27 -16.42
CA ILE A 148 8.34 5.98 -17.70
C ILE A 148 8.19 7.48 -17.45
N GLY A 149 7.30 7.89 -16.54
CA GLY A 149 7.10 9.31 -16.20
C GLY A 149 8.37 9.98 -15.68
N ALA A 150 9.09 9.34 -14.75
CA ALA A 150 10.34 9.88 -14.24
C ALA A 150 11.47 9.88 -15.28
N ALA A 151 11.59 8.84 -16.11
CA ALA A 151 12.61 8.79 -17.16
C ALA A 151 12.42 9.93 -18.17
N LEU A 152 11.17 10.20 -18.55
CA LEU A 152 10.80 11.28 -19.47
C LEU A 152 11.12 12.65 -18.86
N PHE A 153 10.85 12.85 -17.57
CA PHE A 153 11.17 14.09 -16.87
C PHE A 153 12.70 14.30 -16.69
N VAL A 154 13.44 13.25 -16.32
CA VAL A 154 14.91 13.33 -16.22
C VAL A 154 15.54 13.61 -17.58
N ALA A 155 15.05 12.97 -18.66
CA ALA A 155 15.52 13.24 -20.02
C ALA A 155 15.26 14.69 -20.44
N LEU A 156 14.08 15.24 -20.14
CA LEU A 156 13.75 16.65 -20.38
C LEU A 156 14.70 17.59 -19.61
N MET A 157 14.93 17.33 -18.32
CA MET A 157 15.83 18.16 -17.49
C MET A 157 17.29 18.06 -17.94
N ALA A 158 17.77 16.88 -18.33
CA ALA A 158 19.10 16.69 -18.88
C ALA A 158 19.26 17.42 -20.23
N PHE A 159 18.22 17.41 -21.06
CA PHE A 159 18.19 18.17 -22.31
C PHE A 159 18.27 19.68 -22.05
N VAL A 160 17.53 20.20 -21.07
CA VAL A 160 17.62 21.61 -20.64
C VAL A 160 19.03 21.95 -20.17
N ILE A 161 19.63 21.12 -19.32
CA ILE A 161 21.03 21.32 -18.88
C ILE A 161 21.99 21.34 -20.07
N ALA A 162 21.82 20.44 -21.05
CA ALA A 162 22.68 20.33 -22.21
C ALA A 162 22.56 21.54 -23.15
N THR A 163 21.34 22.04 -23.41
CA THR A 163 21.15 23.23 -24.25
C THR A 163 21.72 24.48 -23.60
N MET A 164 21.64 24.58 -22.27
CA MET A 164 22.22 25.68 -21.50
C MET A 164 23.74 25.62 -21.48
N ALA A 165 24.32 24.44 -21.24
CA ALA A 165 25.77 24.25 -21.30
C ALA A 165 26.33 24.54 -22.70
N TRP A 166 25.62 24.12 -23.75
CA TRP A 166 25.99 24.42 -25.13
C TRP A 166 25.90 25.90 -25.46
N ALA A 167 24.86 26.60 -24.97
CA ALA A 167 24.72 28.05 -25.14
C ALA A 167 25.89 28.81 -24.50
N PHE A 168 26.28 28.48 -23.27
CA PHE A 168 27.42 29.12 -22.59
C PHE A 168 28.78 28.78 -23.19
N TYR A 169 28.93 27.58 -23.74
CA TYR A 169 30.15 27.20 -24.45
C TYR A 169 30.32 27.97 -25.77
N SER A 170 29.20 28.26 -26.45
CA SER A 170 29.19 28.93 -27.75
C SER A 170 29.45 30.43 -27.66
N ASP A 171 29.01 31.09 -26.58
CA ASP A 171 29.28 32.51 -26.34
C ASP A 171 29.65 32.83 -24.88
N PRO A 172 30.95 32.72 -24.51
CA PRO A 172 31.40 32.89 -23.12
C PRO A 172 31.38 34.34 -22.62
N GLN A 173 31.20 35.34 -23.50
CA GLN A 173 31.15 36.76 -23.10
C GLN A 173 29.78 37.18 -22.55
N GLU A 174 28.70 36.46 -22.89
CA GLU A 174 27.34 36.70 -22.39
C GLU A 174 26.98 35.82 -21.16
N ALA A 175 27.97 35.14 -20.58
CA ALA A 175 27.73 34.26 -19.44
C ALA A 175 27.22 35.05 -18.21
N PRO A 176 26.09 34.63 -17.59
CA PRO A 176 25.55 35.28 -16.42
C PRO A 176 26.49 35.15 -15.22
N PRO A 177 26.38 36.03 -14.20
CA PRO A 177 27.27 36.01 -13.06
C PRO A 177 27.19 34.67 -12.32
N LEU A 178 28.32 34.22 -11.75
CA LEU A 178 28.48 32.91 -11.07
C LEU A 178 27.31 32.49 -10.14
N PRO A 179 26.71 33.38 -9.31
CA PRO A 179 25.59 33.00 -8.45
C PRO A 179 24.35 32.55 -9.24
N LEU A 180 24.12 33.17 -10.40
CA LEU A 180 22.96 32.91 -11.24
C LEU A 180 23.13 31.58 -11.99
N LEU A 181 24.35 31.25 -12.42
CA LEU A 181 24.70 29.93 -12.97
C LEU A 181 24.45 28.80 -11.95
N ILE A 182 24.81 28.99 -10.69
CA ILE A 182 24.57 28.00 -9.62
C ILE A 182 23.08 27.71 -9.46
N VAL A 183 22.23 28.74 -9.48
CA VAL A 183 20.77 28.58 -9.39
C VAL A 183 20.23 27.89 -10.65
N LEU A 184 20.71 28.32 -11.80
CA LEU A 184 20.24 27.91 -13.12
C LEU A 184 20.51 26.43 -13.42
N PHE A 185 21.67 25.91 -13.03
CA PHE A 185 22.01 24.48 -13.12
C PHE A 185 21.55 23.69 -11.88
N GLY A 186 21.53 24.34 -10.72
CA GLY A 186 21.15 23.71 -9.45
C GLY A 186 19.68 23.32 -9.37
N ILE A 187 18.77 24.12 -9.95
CA ILE A 187 17.33 23.81 -9.97
C ILE A 187 17.05 22.53 -10.78
N PRO A 188 17.49 22.39 -12.05
CA PRO A 188 17.31 21.16 -12.82
C PRO A 188 17.94 19.93 -12.14
N VAL A 189 19.15 20.04 -11.59
CA VAL A 189 19.82 18.95 -10.87
C VAL A 189 19.01 18.56 -9.62
N GLY A 190 18.54 19.54 -8.85
CA GLY A 190 17.68 19.31 -7.68
C GLY A 190 16.36 18.61 -8.05
N CYS A 191 15.75 18.99 -9.17
CA CYS A 191 14.54 18.34 -9.68
C CYS A 191 14.78 16.88 -10.10
N ILE A 192 15.92 16.58 -10.74
CA ILE A 192 16.31 15.20 -11.08
C ILE A 192 16.50 14.36 -9.80
N VAL A 193 17.25 14.88 -8.82
CA VAL A 193 17.46 14.17 -7.55
C VAL A 193 16.15 13.94 -6.81
N GLY A 194 15.27 14.95 -6.76
CA GLY A 194 13.96 14.86 -6.13
C GLY A 194 13.06 13.81 -6.79
N THR A 195 13.00 13.79 -8.12
CA THR A 195 12.18 12.81 -8.86
C THR A 195 12.70 11.38 -8.72
N LEU A 196 14.03 11.18 -8.72
CA LEU A 196 14.63 9.87 -8.44
C LEU A 196 14.32 9.40 -7.01
N LYS A 197 14.40 10.31 -6.03
CA LYS A 197 14.05 10.01 -4.64
C LYS A 197 12.59 9.60 -4.48
N VAL A 198 11.66 10.37 -5.05
CA VAL A 198 10.22 10.05 -5.02
C VAL A 198 9.92 8.70 -5.69
N LEU A 199 10.62 8.40 -6.79
CA LEU A 199 10.46 7.12 -7.47
C LEU A 199 10.98 5.96 -6.61
N LEU A 200 12.13 6.11 -5.95
CA LEU A 200 12.66 5.12 -5.01
C LEU A 200 11.70 4.88 -3.84
N GLU A 201 11.20 5.95 -3.20
CA GLU A 201 10.22 5.86 -2.13
C GLU A 201 8.94 5.14 -2.58
N ARG A 202 8.48 5.41 -3.80
CA ARG A 202 7.29 4.77 -4.36
C ARG A 202 7.50 3.29 -4.72
N ILE A 203 8.68 2.92 -5.21
CA ILE A 203 9.04 1.51 -5.41
C ILE A 203 9.09 0.78 -4.06
N GLU A 204 9.69 1.41 -3.05
CA GLU A 204 9.78 0.86 -1.70
C GLU A 204 8.40 0.72 -1.05
N GLU A 205 7.48 1.67 -1.25
CA GLU A 205 6.10 1.63 -0.77
C GLU A 205 5.28 0.52 -1.43
N ILE A 206 5.42 0.33 -2.75
CA ILE A 206 4.81 -0.80 -3.48
C ILE A 206 5.39 -2.14 -3.01
N GLY A 207 6.65 -2.17 -2.57
CA GLY A 207 7.27 -3.33 -1.94
C GLY A 207 6.76 -3.60 -0.51
N LYS A 208 6.63 -2.56 0.32
CA LYS A 208 6.21 -2.64 1.73
C LYS A 208 4.73 -2.90 1.93
N GLY A 209 3.88 -2.62 0.94
CA GLY A 209 2.43 -2.88 1.00
C GLY A 209 2.06 -4.34 1.33
N GLU A 210 2.96 -5.30 1.11
CA GLU A 210 2.79 -6.70 1.52
C GLU A 210 3.27 -6.99 2.96
N GLU A 211 4.32 -6.33 3.46
CA GLU A 211 4.81 -6.54 4.83
C GLU A 211 3.91 -5.85 5.89
N ASP A 212 3.43 -4.65 5.60
CA ASP A 212 2.65 -3.84 6.55
C ASP A 212 1.21 -4.34 6.74
N ALA A 213 0.66 -5.12 5.79
CA ALA A 213 -0.67 -5.73 5.90
C ALA A 213 -0.75 -6.77 7.04
N TYR A 214 0.38 -7.38 7.40
CA TYR A 214 0.44 -8.41 8.45
C TYR A 214 1.32 -8.03 9.66
N ARG A 215 2.28 -7.09 9.55
CA ARG A 215 3.21 -6.77 10.67
C ARG A 215 2.68 -5.83 11.75
N ASN A 216 1.53 -5.16 11.57
CA ASN A 216 1.12 -4.05 12.46
C ASN A 216 -0.17 -4.26 13.27
N TYR A 217 -0.56 -5.51 13.59
CA TYR A 217 -1.66 -5.83 14.52
C TYR A 217 -1.23 -6.46 15.84
#